data_AF-Q1J0W6-F1
#
_entry.id   AF-Q1J0W6-F1
#
_cell.length_a   1.000
_cell.length_b   1.000
_cell.length_c   1.000
_cell.angle_alpha   90.00
_cell.angle_beta   90.00
_cell.angle_gamma   90.00
#
_symmetry.space_group_name_H-M   'P 1'
#
loop_
_entity.id
_entity.type
_entity.pdbx_description
1 polymer ?
#
loop_
_entity_poly.entity_id
_entity_poly.type
_entity_poly.pdbx_seq_one_letter_code
_entity_poly.pdbx_strand_id
1 'polypeptide(L)'
;MLSAFFVNFCILVTFTSIGSLTYTGREDYHTLRRALRYLISVLAGIILVLYGVPLMEGVRVDFRGVPILLAGLFGGPLPALAVALPIMAYRLWAGGTGAHAGVLSILLVALCAGMLHARFAQNRLTWRDAWVPFAIFALANLSILLVPSAGPQLLRTAWLPVTLLQGLATLVAFTVVSLRFRTVGHTATLRGIAYLDALTNLHNRRQFDEDLPAFGIEEGTFLLLLDLDRFKALNDSCGHPFGDRVLRELAVLLQQGVRGTDRVYRLGGEEFAVLLRQTSPTGAARVAERLRSQVREQLGTRVGRPDLTITISAGLTPCTADPDTTVRTADHLLYEAKRSGRNRIATAV
;
A
#
# COMPACT_ATOMS: atom_id res chain seq x y z
N MET A 1 21.37 1.26 36.84
CA MET A 1 20.51 0.22 36.24
C MET A 1 19.38 0.82 35.39
N LEU A 2 18.56 1.75 35.90
CA LEU A 2 17.49 2.39 35.12
C LEU A 2 17.97 3.07 33.83
N SER A 3 19.10 3.79 33.87
CA SER A 3 19.72 4.40 32.68
C SER A 3 20.09 3.37 31.61
N ALA A 4 20.57 2.18 32.01
CA ALA A 4 20.91 1.11 31.08
C ALA A 4 19.65 0.50 30.44
N PHE A 5 18.57 0.30 31.21
CA PHE A 5 17.28 -0.12 30.64
C PHE A 5 16.72 0.92 29.66
N PHE A 6 16.85 2.21 29.97
CA PHE A 6 16.45 3.29 29.08
C PHE A 6 17.24 3.25 27.75
N VAL A 7 18.57 3.11 27.80
CA VAL A 7 19.39 2.96 26.59
C VAL A 7 18.97 1.74 25.77
N ASN A 8 18.77 0.58 26.41
CA ASN A 8 18.32 -0.64 25.74
C ASN A 8 16.95 -0.45 25.05
N PHE A 9 16.02 0.25 25.72
CA PHE A 9 14.71 0.59 25.17
C PHE A 9 14.82 1.56 23.97
N CYS A 10 15.64 2.60 24.06
CA CYS A 10 15.88 3.54 22.97
C CYS A 10 16.45 2.84 21.72
N ILE A 11 17.40 1.92 21.91
CA ILE A 11 17.95 1.09 20.82
C ILE A 11 16.80 0.31 20.15
N LEU A 12 15.99 -0.40 20.94
CA LEU A 12 14.88 -1.19 20.42
C LEU A 12 13.91 -0.34 19.59
N VAL A 13 13.44 0.78 20.14
CA VAL A 13 12.48 1.66 19.46
C VAL A 13 13.07 2.26 18.18
N THR A 14 14.34 2.67 18.22
CA THR A 14 15.05 3.24 17.06
C THR A 14 15.12 2.23 15.92
N PHE A 15 15.65 1.03 16.19
CA PHE A 15 15.76 -0.01 15.16
C PHE A 15 14.40 -0.52 14.67
N THR A 16 13.41 -0.63 15.56
CA THR A 16 12.04 -0.97 15.17
C THR A 16 11.46 0.09 14.24
N SER A 17 11.70 1.37 14.53
CA SER A 17 11.23 2.49 13.69
C SER A 17 11.90 2.47 12.32
N ILE A 18 13.22 2.31 12.25
CA ILE A 18 13.97 2.21 10.99
C ILE A 18 13.51 0.98 10.19
N GLY A 19 13.38 -0.18 10.84
CA GLY A 19 12.83 -1.40 10.23
C GLY A 19 11.42 -1.20 9.70
N SER A 20 10.58 -0.44 10.40
CA SER A 20 9.22 -0.13 9.96
C SER A 20 9.16 0.66 8.64
N LEU A 21 10.21 1.43 8.31
CA LEU A 21 10.25 2.19 7.05
C LEU A 21 10.31 1.28 5.81
N THR A 22 10.75 0.04 5.97
CA THR A 22 10.81 -0.96 4.89
C THR A 22 9.44 -1.51 4.46
N TYR A 23 8.37 -1.23 5.22
CA TYR A 23 7.01 -1.63 4.85
C TYR A 23 6.43 -0.60 3.87
N THR A 24 6.00 -1.05 2.69
CA THR A 24 5.61 -0.14 1.59
C THR A 24 4.24 -0.39 0.94
N GLY A 25 3.40 -1.25 1.51
CA GLY A 25 2.00 -1.41 1.08
C GLY A 25 1.71 -2.83 0.61
N ARG A 26 0.62 -2.99 -0.14
CA ARG A 26 0.03 -4.31 -0.45
C ARG A 26 0.87 -5.20 -1.37
N GLU A 27 1.91 -4.68 -2.01
CA GLU A 27 2.81 -5.46 -2.85
C GLU A 27 4.23 -5.50 -2.27
N ASP A 28 4.38 -6.19 -1.14
CA ASP A 28 5.69 -6.49 -0.52
C ASP A 28 6.39 -7.67 -1.26
N TYR A 29 6.36 -7.68 -2.61
CA TYR A 29 7.02 -8.70 -3.45
C TYR A 29 8.54 -8.50 -3.52
N HIS A 30 9.07 -7.32 -3.21
CA HIS A 30 10.50 -7.06 -3.27
C HIS A 30 11.27 -7.76 -2.13
N THR A 31 11.88 -8.89 -2.47
CA THR A 31 12.77 -9.69 -1.60
C THR A 31 13.84 -8.84 -0.91
N LEU A 32 14.32 -7.76 -1.55
CA LEU A 32 15.31 -6.84 -1.00
C LEU A 32 14.83 -6.12 0.27
N ARG A 33 13.58 -5.63 0.29
CA ARG A 33 13.04 -4.90 1.46
C ARG A 33 12.80 -5.84 2.64
N ARG A 34 12.35 -7.07 2.37
CA ARG A 34 12.22 -8.13 3.38
C ARG A 34 13.58 -8.51 3.96
N ALA A 35 14.59 -8.68 3.11
CA ALA A 35 15.96 -8.95 3.54
C ALA A 35 16.52 -7.82 4.42
N LEU A 36 16.34 -6.56 3.99
CA LEU A 36 16.76 -5.38 4.75
C LEU A 36 16.10 -5.32 6.13
N ARG A 37 14.79 -5.62 6.21
CA ARG A 37 14.05 -5.65 7.48
C ARG A 37 14.63 -6.66 8.47
N TYR A 38 14.91 -7.87 8.01
CA TYR A 38 15.48 -8.91 8.88
C TYR A 38 16.93 -8.60 9.25
N LEU A 39 17.70 -8.00 8.34
CA LEU A 39 19.04 -7.49 8.66
C LEU A 39 18.99 -6.44 9.78
N ILE A 40 18.07 -5.47 9.70
CA ILE A 40 17.87 -4.46 10.74
C ILE A 40 17.49 -5.12 12.08
N SER A 41 16.60 -6.12 12.08
CA SER A 41 16.23 -6.87 13.28
C SER A 41 17.40 -7.64 13.89
N VAL A 42 18.26 -8.24 13.07
CA VAL A 42 19.50 -8.92 13.51
C VAL A 42 20.45 -7.92 14.16
N LEU A 43 20.72 -6.79 13.49
CA LEU A 43 21.58 -5.74 14.01
C LEU A 43 21.04 -5.19 15.34
N ALA A 44 19.73 -4.95 15.42
CA ALA A 44 19.06 -4.55 16.65
C ALA A 44 19.32 -5.56 17.77
N GLY A 45 19.10 -6.85 17.52
CA GLY A 45 19.32 -7.90 18.50
C GLY A 45 20.76 -7.97 19.00
N ILE A 46 21.75 -7.88 18.11
CA ILE A 46 23.18 -7.89 18.47
C ILE A 46 23.54 -6.67 19.32
N ILE A 47 23.07 -5.47 18.93
CA ILE A 47 23.32 -4.23 19.67
C ILE A 47 22.63 -4.26 21.04
N LEU A 48 21.43 -4.83 21.14
CA LEU A 48 20.74 -5.00 22.42
C LEU A 48 21.51 -5.92 23.38
N VAL A 49 22.15 -6.97 22.86
CA VAL A 49 23.04 -7.84 23.65
C VAL A 49 24.31 -7.09 24.10
N LEU A 50 24.93 -6.31 23.19
CA LEU A 50 26.10 -5.48 23.48
C LEU A 50 25.84 -4.49 24.63
N TYR A 51 24.70 -3.80 24.58
CA TYR A 51 24.26 -2.83 25.58
C TYR A 51 23.35 -3.47 26.65
N GLY A 52 23.52 -4.77 26.92
CA GLY A 52 22.73 -5.49 27.91
C GLY A 52 22.92 -4.91 29.31
N VAL A 53 21.83 -4.84 30.07
CA VAL A 53 21.78 -4.30 31.42
C VAL A 53 22.41 -5.28 32.41
N PRO A 54 23.48 -4.90 33.13
CA PRO A 54 24.07 -5.76 34.14
C PRO A 54 23.12 -5.94 35.32
N LEU A 55 22.85 -7.20 35.70
CA LEU A 55 22.07 -7.57 36.89
C LEU A 55 22.97 -8.07 38.01
N MET A 56 23.92 -8.94 37.67
CA MET A 56 24.91 -9.54 38.56
C MET A 56 26.19 -9.80 37.75
N GLU A 57 27.26 -10.20 38.43
CA GLU A 57 28.52 -10.54 37.77
C GLU A 57 28.32 -11.65 36.72
N GLY A 58 28.65 -11.34 35.46
CA GLY A 58 28.46 -12.24 34.32
C GLY A 58 27.03 -12.39 33.79
N VAL A 59 26.02 -11.78 34.43
CA VAL A 59 24.60 -11.87 34.03
C VAL A 59 24.06 -10.52 33.57
N ARG A 60 23.67 -10.46 32.29
CA ARG A 60 23.10 -9.28 31.63
C ARG A 60 21.76 -9.62 31.01
N VAL A 61 20.81 -8.69 31.09
CA VAL A 61 19.48 -8.79 30.49
C VAL A 61 19.25 -7.66 29.50
N ASP A 62 18.48 -7.94 28.45
CA ASP A 62 18.23 -7.03 27.34
C ASP A 62 16.89 -7.36 26.66
N PHE A 63 16.54 -6.58 25.64
CA PHE A 63 15.33 -6.75 24.84
C PHE A 63 15.53 -7.51 23.52
N ARG A 64 16.60 -8.31 23.34
CA ARG A 64 16.88 -9.01 22.07
C ARG A 64 15.75 -9.94 21.60
N GLY A 65 14.94 -10.43 22.54
CA GLY A 65 13.81 -11.30 22.25
C GLY A 65 12.70 -10.58 21.49
N VAL A 66 12.60 -9.24 21.59
CA VAL A 66 11.56 -8.45 20.94
C VAL A 66 11.68 -8.49 19.41
N PRO A 67 12.84 -8.17 18.78
CA PRO A 67 13.01 -8.32 17.33
C PRO A 67 12.71 -9.72 16.80
N ILE A 68 13.09 -10.78 17.53
CA ILE A 68 12.84 -12.18 17.17
C ILE A 68 11.34 -12.47 17.20
N LEU A 69 10.67 -12.06 18.27
CA LEU A 69 9.23 -12.24 18.44
C LEU A 69 8.45 -11.54 17.32
N LEU A 70 8.79 -10.29 16.99
CA LEU A 70 8.15 -9.55 15.89
C LEU A 70 8.41 -10.23 14.54
N ALA A 71 9.64 -10.67 14.27
CA ALA A 71 9.97 -11.39 13.04
C ALA A 71 9.15 -12.69 12.91
N GLY A 72 8.97 -13.43 14.00
CA GLY A 72 8.17 -14.66 14.00
C GLY A 72 6.68 -14.42 13.85
N LEU A 73 6.10 -13.46 14.60
CA LEU A 73 4.67 -13.18 14.52
C LEU A 73 4.25 -12.68 13.14
N PHE A 74 5.04 -11.79 12.52
CA PHE A 74 4.71 -11.21 11.21
C PHE A 74 5.21 -12.02 10.01
N GLY A 75 6.34 -12.71 10.15
CA GLY A 75 7.02 -13.39 9.04
C GLY A 75 6.96 -14.92 9.10
N GLY A 76 6.59 -15.51 10.23
CA GLY A 76 6.57 -16.95 10.42
C GLY A 76 7.86 -17.55 10.99
N PRO A 77 7.93 -18.88 11.05
CA PRO A 77 9.05 -19.57 11.71
C PRO A 77 10.40 -19.35 11.01
N LEU A 78 10.43 -19.28 9.67
CA LEU A 78 11.67 -19.08 8.92
C LEU A 78 12.32 -17.70 9.22
N PRO A 79 11.59 -16.57 9.16
CA PRO A 79 12.13 -15.28 9.62
C PRO A 79 12.51 -15.23 11.09
N ALA A 80 11.75 -15.90 11.98
CA ALA A 80 12.11 -15.97 13.40
C ALA A 80 13.50 -16.60 13.58
N LEU A 81 13.76 -17.71 12.89
CA LEU A 81 15.06 -18.39 12.90
C LEU A 81 16.15 -17.57 12.22
N ALA A 82 15.85 -16.93 11.08
CA ALA A 82 16.81 -16.08 10.37
C ALA A 82 17.31 -14.91 11.23
N VAL A 83 16.44 -14.35 12.09
CA VAL A 83 16.82 -13.32 13.06
C VAL A 83 17.49 -13.92 14.30
N ALA A 84 16.98 -15.04 14.81
CA ALA A 84 17.46 -15.67 16.03
C ALA A 84 18.87 -16.27 15.90
N LEU A 85 19.20 -16.96 14.80
CA LEU A 85 20.45 -17.69 14.65
C LEU A 85 21.70 -16.78 14.74
N PRO A 86 21.78 -15.61 14.07
CA PRO A 86 22.91 -14.70 14.23
C PRO A 86 23.04 -14.13 15.64
N ILE A 87 21.92 -13.77 16.27
CA ILE A 87 21.90 -13.25 17.65
C ILE A 87 22.37 -14.34 18.63
N MET A 88 21.96 -15.59 18.40
CA MET A 88 22.35 -16.75 19.19
C MET A 88 23.85 -17.04 19.05
N ALA A 89 24.39 -17.03 17.83
CA ALA A 89 25.81 -17.19 17.57
C ALA A 89 26.63 -16.09 18.26
N TYR A 90 26.19 -14.83 18.13
CA TYR A 90 26.83 -13.71 18.82
C TYR A 90 26.76 -13.85 20.35
N ARG A 91 25.63 -14.33 20.89
CA ARG A 91 25.49 -14.55 22.34
C ARG A 91 26.45 -15.63 22.86
N LEU A 92 26.62 -16.71 22.12
CA LEU A 92 27.59 -17.76 22.47
C LEU A 92 29.02 -17.21 22.44
N TRP A 93 29.37 -16.45 21.41
CA TRP A 93 30.69 -15.82 21.28
C TRP A 93 30.98 -14.81 22.40
N ALA A 94 30.00 -13.97 22.76
CA ALA A 94 30.14 -12.99 23.83
C ALA A 94 30.32 -13.63 25.23
N GLY A 95 29.95 -14.90 25.40
CA GLY A 95 30.15 -15.66 26.63
C GLY A 95 29.39 -15.15 27.86
N GLY A 96 29.89 -15.49 29.04
CA GLY A 96 29.33 -15.17 30.35
C GLY A 96 28.50 -16.30 30.98
N THR A 97 28.30 -16.23 32.29
CA THR A 97 27.62 -17.26 33.10
C THR A 97 26.17 -17.51 32.65
N GLY A 98 25.52 -16.51 32.05
CA GLY A 98 24.19 -16.62 31.46
C GLY A 98 24.15 -16.89 29.94
N ALA A 99 25.23 -17.40 29.33
CA ALA A 99 25.26 -17.64 27.89
C ALA A 99 24.24 -18.72 27.45
N HIS A 100 24.28 -19.91 28.06
CA HIS A 100 23.39 -21.03 27.73
C HIS A 100 21.91 -20.71 28.03
N ALA A 101 21.63 -20.07 29.16
CA ALA A 101 20.30 -19.56 29.48
C ALA A 101 19.77 -18.61 28.38
N GLY A 102 20.61 -17.66 27.94
CA GLY A 102 20.26 -16.72 26.88
C GLY A 102 19.98 -17.38 25.53
N VAL A 103 20.74 -18.44 25.18
CA VAL A 103 20.52 -19.23 23.96
C VAL A 103 19.18 -19.95 24.00
N LEU A 104 18.87 -20.63 25.12
CA LEU A 104 17.58 -21.30 25.28
C LEU A 104 16.41 -20.31 25.22
N SER A 105 16.55 -19.13 25.85
CA SER A 105 15.55 -18.06 25.75
C SER A 105 15.30 -17.64 24.30
N ILE A 106 16.36 -17.40 23.51
CA ILE A 106 16.26 -17.05 22.08
C ILE A 106 15.49 -18.12 21.30
N LEU A 107 15.83 -19.39 21.50
CA LEU A 107 15.19 -20.53 20.83
C LEU A 107 13.70 -20.62 21.17
N LEU A 108 13.35 -20.51 22.47
CA LEU A 108 11.96 -20.57 22.93
C LEU A 108 11.14 -19.42 22.34
N VAL A 109 11.66 -18.19 22.34
CA VAL A 109 10.98 -17.05 21.72
C VAL A 109 10.75 -17.28 20.23
N ALA A 110 11.77 -17.74 19.49
CA ALA A 110 11.65 -17.99 18.06
C ALA A 110 10.61 -19.07 17.72
N LEU A 111 10.62 -20.18 18.47
CA LEU A 111 9.68 -21.29 18.28
C LEU A 111 8.25 -20.87 18.61
N CYS A 112 8.02 -20.26 19.78
CA CYS A 112 6.68 -19.80 20.16
C CYS A 112 6.13 -18.76 19.19
N ALA A 113 6.95 -17.79 18.78
CA ALA A 113 6.55 -16.77 17.80
C ALA A 113 6.17 -17.40 16.45
N GLY A 114 6.98 -18.34 15.96
CA GLY A 114 6.75 -19.05 14.71
C GLY A 114 5.48 -19.92 14.73
N MET A 115 5.23 -20.65 15.82
CA MET A 115 4.03 -21.48 15.99
C MET A 115 2.75 -20.64 16.04
N LEU A 116 2.82 -19.45 16.64
CA LEU A 116 1.69 -18.53 16.73
C LEU A 116 1.48 -17.69 15.47
N HIS A 117 2.38 -17.75 14.49
CA HIS A 117 2.28 -16.97 13.26
C HIS A 117 0.95 -17.17 12.55
N ALA A 118 0.47 -18.41 12.38
CA ALA A 118 -0.78 -18.68 11.65
C ALA A 118 -2.00 -17.98 12.28
N ARG A 119 -1.99 -17.78 13.60
CA ARG A 119 -3.03 -17.04 14.34
C ARG A 119 -2.95 -15.52 14.08
N PHE A 120 -1.76 -14.99 13.79
CA PHE A 120 -1.48 -13.56 13.68
C PHE A 120 -1.10 -13.08 12.28
N ALA A 121 -0.97 -13.99 11.31
CA ALA A 121 -0.58 -13.74 9.92
C ALA A 121 -1.51 -12.75 9.19
N GLN A 122 -2.74 -12.57 9.69
CA GLN A 122 -3.69 -11.60 9.17
C GLN A 122 -3.62 -10.22 9.87
N ASN A 123 -2.55 -9.92 10.62
CA ASN A 123 -2.34 -8.64 11.31
C ASN A 123 -3.45 -8.25 12.30
N ARG A 124 -4.14 -9.23 12.90
CA ARG A 124 -5.25 -9.00 13.85
C ARG A 124 -4.82 -9.18 15.30
N LEU A 125 -3.66 -8.67 15.71
CA LEU A 125 -3.38 -8.59 17.15
C LEU A 125 -4.39 -7.60 17.75
N THR A 126 -5.34 -8.12 18.51
CA THR A 126 -6.34 -7.31 19.20
C THR A 126 -5.85 -6.99 20.61
N TRP A 127 -6.53 -6.08 21.31
CA TRP A 127 -6.26 -5.84 22.72
C TRP A 127 -6.39 -7.12 23.57
N ARG A 128 -7.18 -8.11 23.10
CA ARG A 128 -7.34 -9.43 23.74
C ARG A 128 -6.10 -10.31 23.66
N ASP A 129 -5.18 -10.02 22.74
CA ASP A 129 -3.93 -10.76 22.54
C ASP A 129 -2.73 -10.07 23.20
N ALA A 130 -2.94 -8.94 23.90
CA ALA A 130 -1.87 -8.16 24.53
C ALA A 130 -1.09 -8.95 25.60
N TRP A 131 -1.66 -10.02 26.15
CA TRP A 131 -1.01 -10.90 27.12
C TRP A 131 -0.01 -11.88 26.47
N VAL A 132 -0.10 -12.12 25.15
CA VAL A 132 0.69 -13.15 24.45
C VAL A 132 2.21 -12.91 24.55
N PRO A 133 2.74 -11.69 24.32
CA PRO A 133 4.17 -11.42 24.52
C PRO A 133 4.64 -11.74 25.94
N PHE A 134 3.83 -11.41 26.96
CA PHE A 134 4.16 -11.68 28.35
C PHE A 134 4.24 -13.18 28.63
N ALA A 135 3.32 -13.98 28.09
CA ALA A 135 3.35 -15.43 28.25
C ALA A 135 4.58 -16.06 27.58
N ILE A 136 4.94 -15.59 26.37
CA ILE A 136 6.13 -16.08 25.66
C ILE A 136 7.40 -15.74 26.44
N PHE A 137 7.55 -14.49 26.90
CA PHE A 137 8.72 -14.12 27.68
C PHE A 137 8.74 -14.77 29.07
N ALA A 138 7.60 -14.96 29.71
CA ALA A 138 7.49 -15.68 30.98
C ALA A 138 8.08 -17.08 30.85
N LEU A 139 7.68 -17.81 29.79
CA LEU A 139 8.22 -19.14 29.47
C LEU A 139 9.70 -19.09 29.11
N ALA A 140 10.10 -18.21 28.18
CA ALA A 140 11.47 -18.11 27.71
C ALA A 140 12.46 -17.73 28.83
N ASN A 141 12.04 -16.88 29.77
CA ASN A 141 12.86 -16.42 30.88
C ASN A 141 13.01 -17.46 32.01
N LEU A 142 12.26 -18.57 32.01
CA LEU A 142 12.56 -19.70 32.91
C LEU A 142 13.94 -20.32 32.64
N SER A 143 14.50 -20.10 31.46
CA SER A 143 15.89 -20.47 31.11
C SER A 143 16.93 -19.88 32.06
N ILE A 144 16.61 -18.81 32.81
CA ILE A 144 17.46 -18.25 33.87
C ILE A 144 17.83 -19.29 34.94
N LEU A 145 17.01 -20.33 35.13
CA LEU A 145 17.33 -21.42 36.05
C LEU A 145 18.59 -22.21 35.63
N LEU A 146 19.02 -22.11 34.37
CA LEU A 146 20.27 -22.71 33.88
C LEU A 146 21.51 -21.89 34.24
N VAL A 147 21.37 -20.70 34.82
CA VAL A 147 22.51 -19.91 35.30
C VAL A 147 23.08 -20.60 36.54
N PRO A 148 24.33 -21.10 36.49
CA PRO A 148 24.94 -21.78 37.64
C PRO A 148 24.94 -20.88 38.87
N SER A 149 24.64 -21.47 40.03
CA SER A 149 24.58 -20.86 41.39
C SER A 149 23.65 -19.64 41.60
N ALA A 150 23.25 -18.92 40.55
CA ALA A 150 22.41 -17.72 40.64
C ALA A 150 20.96 -17.93 40.16
N GLY A 151 20.65 -19.04 39.48
CA GLY A 151 19.34 -19.29 38.86
C GLY A 151 18.13 -19.11 39.79
N PRO A 152 18.06 -19.78 40.96
CA PRO A 152 16.94 -19.62 41.89
C PRO A 152 16.78 -18.20 42.44
N GLN A 153 17.89 -17.48 42.66
CA GLN A 153 17.87 -16.10 43.13
C GLN A 153 17.34 -15.16 42.04
N LEU A 154 17.81 -15.33 40.80
CA LEU A 154 17.35 -14.56 39.64
C LEU A 154 15.88 -14.85 39.31
N LEU A 155 15.40 -16.08 39.51
CA LEU A 155 13.98 -16.40 39.37
C LEU A 155 13.12 -15.57 40.34
N ARG A 156 13.54 -15.43 41.59
CA ARG A 156 12.78 -14.68 42.61
C ARG A 156 12.84 -13.16 42.42
N THR A 157 13.96 -12.64 41.92
CA THR A 157 14.25 -11.20 41.93
C THR A 157 14.13 -10.53 40.55
N ALA A 158 14.46 -11.23 39.48
CA ALA A 158 14.58 -10.66 38.13
C ALA A 158 13.55 -11.20 37.14
N TRP A 159 13.06 -12.42 37.29
CA TRP A 159 12.17 -13.05 36.28
C TRP A 159 10.92 -12.22 35.98
N LEU A 160 10.19 -11.81 37.01
CA LEU A 160 8.96 -11.03 36.85
C LEU A 160 9.22 -9.63 36.23
N PRO A 161 10.09 -8.77 36.80
CA PRO A 161 10.30 -7.44 36.24
C PRO A 161 10.87 -7.49 34.82
N VAL A 162 11.77 -8.42 34.51
CA VAL A 162 12.33 -8.57 33.16
C VAL A 162 11.25 -8.99 32.16
N THR A 163 10.40 -9.95 32.54
CA THR A 163 9.28 -10.40 31.69
C THR A 163 8.29 -9.28 31.43
N LEU A 164 7.94 -8.49 32.45
CA LEU A 164 7.04 -7.34 32.31
C LEU A 164 7.64 -6.27 31.39
N LEU A 165 8.93 -5.95 31.55
CA LEU A 165 9.62 -4.98 30.71
C LEU A 165 9.71 -5.44 29.25
N GLN A 166 10.05 -6.71 29.00
CA GLN A 166 10.10 -7.27 27.64
C GLN A 166 8.71 -7.31 26.99
N GLY A 167 7.67 -7.69 27.75
CA GLY A 167 6.29 -7.68 27.27
C GLY A 167 5.83 -6.26 26.89
N LEU A 168 6.06 -5.28 27.77
CA LEU A 168 5.74 -3.87 27.50
C LEU A 168 6.52 -3.33 26.30
N ALA A 169 7.82 -3.64 26.21
CA ALA A 169 8.66 -3.25 25.09
C ALA A 169 8.16 -3.82 23.76
N THR A 170 7.68 -5.07 23.73
CA THR A 170 7.02 -5.65 22.56
C THR A 170 5.73 -4.92 22.21
N LEU A 171 4.88 -4.56 23.17
CA LEU A 171 3.63 -3.83 22.88
C LEU A 171 3.91 -2.46 22.25
N VAL A 172 4.93 -1.74 22.74
CA VAL A 172 5.38 -0.47 22.15
C VAL A 172 5.90 -0.70 20.72
N ALA A 173 6.83 -1.64 20.55
CA ALA A 173 7.41 -1.94 19.24
C ALA A 173 6.35 -2.40 18.23
N PHE A 174 5.38 -3.20 18.68
CA PHE A 174 4.24 -3.64 17.89
C PHE A 174 3.35 -2.46 17.46
N THR A 175 3.12 -1.49 18.35
CA THR A 175 2.34 -0.29 18.04
C THR A 175 3.04 0.57 16.98
N VAL A 176 4.36 0.75 17.09
CA VAL A 176 5.17 1.45 16.07
C VAL A 176 4.99 0.80 14.69
N VAL A 177 5.15 -0.52 14.60
CA VAL A 177 4.98 -1.27 13.35
C VAL A 177 3.53 -1.17 12.84
N SER A 178 2.55 -1.29 13.73
CA SER A 178 1.12 -1.25 13.37
C SER A 178 0.67 0.11 12.86
N LEU A 179 1.11 1.21 13.50
CA LEU A 179 0.82 2.56 13.04
C LEU A 179 1.41 2.83 11.66
N ARG A 180 2.63 2.32 11.41
CA ARG A 180 3.26 2.42 10.09
C ARG A 180 2.43 1.70 9.03
N PHE A 181 2.00 0.46 9.29
CA PHE A 181 1.11 -0.27 8.40
C PHE A 181 -0.18 0.48 8.10
N ARG A 182 -0.83 1.05 9.13
CA ARG A 182 -2.05 1.85 8.95
C ARG A 182 -1.79 3.07 8.06
N THR A 183 -0.71 3.80 8.30
CA THR A 183 -0.32 4.98 7.52
C THR A 183 -0.12 4.63 6.05
N VAL A 184 0.64 3.57 5.79
CA VAL A 184 0.89 3.09 4.41
C VAL A 184 -0.41 2.63 3.74
N GLY A 185 -1.30 1.95 4.46
CA GLY A 185 -2.62 1.56 3.95
C GLY A 185 -3.48 2.76 3.55
N HIS A 186 -3.50 3.82 4.37
CA HIS A 186 -4.25 5.04 4.06
C HIS A 186 -3.68 5.75 2.83
N THR A 187 -2.36 5.78 2.66
CA THR A 187 -1.76 6.38 1.45
C THR A 187 -2.15 5.66 0.17
N ALA A 188 -2.37 4.34 0.21
CA ALA A 188 -2.84 3.58 -0.96
C ALA A 188 -4.31 3.89 -1.30
N THR A 189 -5.18 4.00 -0.30
CA THR A 189 -6.58 4.41 -0.50
C THR A 189 -6.69 5.87 -0.96
N LEU A 190 -5.88 6.77 -0.39
CA LEU A 190 -5.80 8.16 -0.83
C LEU A 190 -5.32 8.28 -2.28
N ARG A 191 -4.40 7.41 -2.74
CA ARG A 191 -3.99 7.36 -4.15
C ARG A 191 -5.11 6.87 -5.08
N GLY A 192 -5.89 5.87 -4.68
CA GLY A 192 -7.05 5.41 -5.46
C GLY A 192 -8.12 6.50 -5.62
N ILE A 193 -8.36 7.27 -4.55
CA ILE A 193 -9.25 8.44 -4.57
C ILE A 193 -8.64 9.60 -5.38
N ALA A 194 -7.31 9.71 -5.44
CA ALA A 194 -6.63 10.80 -6.14
C ALA A 194 -6.66 10.68 -7.66
N TYR A 195 -6.78 9.48 -8.23
CA TYR A 195 -6.60 9.25 -9.68
C TYR A 195 -7.78 8.58 -10.41
N LEU A 196 -8.79 8.09 -9.70
CA LEU A 196 -10.00 7.53 -10.29
C LEU A 196 -11.23 8.39 -9.95
N ASP A 197 -12.18 8.45 -10.89
CA ASP A 197 -13.47 9.07 -10.68
C ASP A 197 -14.40 8.12 -9.90
N ALA A 198 -15.00 8.62 -8.82
CA ALA A 198 -15.79 7.79 -7.91
C ALA A 198 -17.08 7.22 -8.52
N LEU A 199 -17.64 7.88 -9.55
CA LEU A 199 -18.89 7.44 -10.18
C LEU A 199 -18.63 6.37 -11.25
N THR A 200 -17.62 6.59 -12.07
CA THR A 200 -17.38 5.82 -13.31
C THR A 200 -16.20 4.86 -13.22
N ASN A 201 -15.35 5.00 -12.19
CA ASN A 201 -14.11 4.24 -12.03
C ASN A 201 -13.10 4.42 -13.19
N LEU A 202 -13.29 5.44 -14.03
CA LEU A 202 -12.30 5.89 -15.01
C LEU A 202 -11.18 6.66 -14.33
N HIS A 203 -10.10 6.91 -15.06
CA HIS A 203 -9.11 7.91 -14.62
C HIS A 203 -9.76 9.29 -14.52
N ASN A 204 -9.42 10.06 -13.49
CA ASN A 204 -9.99 11.39 -13.29
C ASN A 204 -9.17 12.49 -13.98
N ARG A 205 -9.63 13.75 -13.85
CA ARG A 205 -8.93 14.94 -14.35
C ARG A 205 -7.47 15.02 -13.91
N ARG A 206 -7.17 14.66 -12.66
CA ARG A 206 -5.80 14.72 -12.14
C ARG A 206 -4.87 13.77 -12.88
N GLN A 207 -5.30 12.53 -13.11
CA GLN A 207 -4.52 11.57 -13.89
C GLN A 207 -4.34 12.05 -15.34
N PHE A 208 -5.38 12.63 -15.94
CA PHE A 208 -5.30 13.22 -17.28
C PHE A 208 -4.23 14.31 -17.37
N ASP A 209 -4.21 15.24 -16.41
CA ASP A 209 -3.24 16.35 -16.37
C ASP A 209 -1.79 15.84 -16.15
N GLU A 210 -1.60 14.68 -15.50
CA GLU A 210 -0.28 14.03 -15.36
C GLU A 210 0.14 13.25 -16.61
N ASP A 211 -0.81 12.57 -17.27
CA ASP A 211 -0.54 11.70 -18.41
C ASP A 211 -0.35 12.46 -19.72
N LEU A 212 -1.09 13.56 -19.93
CA LEU A 212 -1.05 14.30 -21.19
C LEU A 212 0.36 14.85 -21.52
N PRO A 213 1.10 15.47 -20.59
CA PRO A 213 2.48 15.90 -20.87
C PRO A 213 3.43 14.72 -21.15
N ALA A 214 3.21 13.58 -20.49
CA ALA A 214 4.08 12.41 -20.60
C ALA A 214 3.86 11.63 -21.91
N PHE A 215 2.60 11.46 -22.32
CA PHE A 215 2.25 10.71 -23.53
C PHE A 215 2.10 11.59 -24.76
N GLY A 216 1.79 12.88 -24.60
CA GLY A 216 1.57 13.81 -25.71
C GLY A 216 2.81 14.07 -26.56
N ILE A 217 4.01 13.80 -26.03
CA ILE A 217 5.28 13.85 -26.77
C ILE A 217 5.55 12.59 -27.62
N GLU A 218 4.80 11.51 -27.41
CA GLU A 218 4.94 10.28 -28.19
C GLU A 218 4.28 10.48 -29.58
N GLU A 219 5.04 10.22 -30.65
CA GLU A 219 4.49 10.26 -32.01
C GLU A 219 3.28 9.31 -32.15
N GLY A 220 2.26 9.77 -32.87
CA GLY A 220 1.03 9.01 -33.07
C GLY A 220 0.09 9.00 -31.86
N THR A 221 0.19 9.99 -30.96
CA THR A 221 -0.75 10.20 -29.86
C THR A 221 -1.81 11.25 -30.22
N PHE A 222 -3.07 10.93 -29.99
CA PHE A 222 -4.21 11.79 -30.27
C PHE A 222 -5.08 11.97 -29.04
N LEU A 223 -5.56 13.20 -28.84
CA LEU A 223 -6.55 13.53 -27.83
C LEU A 223 -7.93 13.58 -28.48
N LEU A 224 -8.84 12.77 -27.96
CA LEU A 224 -10.27 12.86 -28.22
C LEU A 224 -10.95 13.44 -26.98
N LEU A 225 -11.41 14.69 -27.04
CA LEU A 225 -12.21 15.32 -25.99
C LEU A 225 -13.68 15.22 -26.37
N LEU A 226 -14.51 14.65 -25.51
CA LEU A 226 -15.91 14.35 -25.81
C LEU A 226 -16.86 14.72 -24.68
N ASP A 227 -18.10 14.98 -25.04
CA ASP A 227 -19.15 15.45 -24.14
C ASP A 227 -20.53 14.90 -24.56
N LEU A 228 -21.37 14.61 -23.57
CA LEU A 228 -22.73 14.13 -23.78
C LEU A 228 -23.66 15.23 -24.30
N ASP A 229 -24.27 14.98 -25.45
CA ASP A 229 -25.18 15.94 -26.05
C ASP A 229 -26.45 16.13 -25.21
N ARG A 230 -26.70 17.38 -24.79
CA ARG A 230 -27.91 17.79 -24.06
C ARG A 230 -28.09 17.07 -22.72
N PHE A 231 -27.00 16.69 -22.04
CA PHE A 231 -27.06 15.98 -20.76
C PHE A 231 -27.84 16.72 -19.67
N LYS A 232 -27.73 18.05 -19.61
CA LYS A 232 -28.57 18.87 -18.71
C LYS A 232 -30.08 18.62 -18.92
N ALA A 233 -30.56 18.67 -20.17
CA ALA A 233 -31.96 18.43 -20.48
C ALA A 233 -32.40 16.99 -20.13
N LEU A 234 -31.48 16.03 -20.25
CA LEU A 234 -31.70 14.65 -19.83
C LEU A 234 -31.87 14.55 -18.30
N ASN A 235 -31.01 15.22 -17.53
CA ASN A 235 -31.13 15.31 -16.07
C ASN A 235 -32.43 16.01 -15.65
N ASP A 236 -32.79 17.10 -16.32
CA ASP A 236 -34.02 17.85 -16.03
C ASP A 236 -35.27 16.98 -16.31
N SER A 237 -35.22 16.09 -17.29
CA SER A 237 -36.35 15.24 -17.69
C SER A 237 -36.44 13.91 -16.94
N CYS A 238 -35.31 13.33 -16.53
CA CYS A 238 -35.23 11.97 -15.99
C CYS A 238 -34.62 11.88 -14.58
N GLY A 239 -34.16 13.01 -14.03
CA GLY A 239 -33.53 13.11 -12.72
C GLY A 239 -32.05 12.72 -12.71
N HIS A 240 -31.31 13.29 -11.75
CA HIS A 240 -29.88 13.02 -11.55
C HIS A 240 -29.52 11.53 -11.39
N PRO A 241 -30.29 10.67 -10.68
CA PRO A 241 -29.97 9.25 -10.58
C PRO A 241 -29.95 8.53 -11.94
N PHE A 242 -30.78 8.98 -12.89
CA PHE A 242 -30.74 8.48 -14.25
C PHE A 242 -29.49 8.98 -14.98
N GLY A 243 -29.17 10.27 -14.89
CA GLY A 243 -27.93 10.83 -15.45
C GLY A 243 -26.68 10.11 -14.96
N ASP A 244 -26.60 9.80 -13.67
CA ASP A 244 -25.50 9.02 -13.09
C ASP A 244 -25.39 7.63 -13.73
N ARG A 245 -26.52 6.98 -14.05
CA ARG A 245 -26.51 5.69 -14.76
C ARG A 245 -26.00 5.86 -16.19
N VAL A 246 -26.40 6.92 -16.89
CA VAL A 246 -25.90 7.25 -18.23
C VAL A 246 -24.38 7.42 -18.22
N LEU A 247 -23.84 8.15 -17.24
CA LEU A 247 -22.40 8.37 -17.10
C LEU A 247 -21.63 7.06 -16.85
N ARG A 248 -22.16 6.17 -16.00
CA ARG A 248 -21.58 4.84 -15.76
C ARG A 248 -21.57 3.98 -17.01
N GLU A 249 -22.68 3.90 -17.73
CA GLU A 249 -22.77 3.08 -18.95
C GLU A 249 -21.94 3.67 -20.10
N LEU A 250 -21.85 4.99 -20.20
CA LEU A 250 -20.94 5.66 -21.14
C LEU A 250 -19.48 5.27 -20.84
N ALA A 251 -19.06 5.33 -19.58
CA ALA A 251 -17.71 4.95 -19.19
C ALA A 251 -17.38 3.50 -19.59
N VAL A 252 -18.30 2.56 -19.36
CA VAL A 252 -18.14 1.16 -19.78
C VAL A 252 -18.01 1.05 -21.30
N LEU A 253 -18.85 1.76 -22.07
CA LEU A 253 -18.79 1.75 -23.52
C LEU A 253 -17.47 2.30 -24.05
N LEU A 254 -16.98 3.42 -23.49
CA LEU A 254 -15.71 4.02 -23.87
C LEU A 254 -14.55 3.06 -23.59
N GLN A 255 -14.51 2.43 -22.42
CA GLN A 255 -13.48 1.44 -22.08
C GLN A 255 -13.49 0.21 -22.99
N GLN A 256 -14.67 -0.30 -23.35
CA GLN A 256 -14.82 -1.43 -24.26
C GLN A 256 -14.42 -1.08 -25.70
N GLY A 257 -14.51 0.20 -26.07
CA GLY A 257 -14.22 0.68 -27.42
C GLY A 257 -12.78 1.13 -27.65
N VAL A 258 -11.88 1.03 -26.66
CA VAL A 258 -10.46 1.38 -26.78
C VAL A 258 -9.55 0.17 -26.50
N ARG A 259 -8.26 0.29 -26.84
CA ARG A 259 -7.26 -0.76 -26.59
C ARG A 259 -6.63 -0.59 -25.20
N GLY A 260 -5.96 -1.61 -24.69
CA GLY A 260 -5.26 -1.53 -23.40
C GLY A 260 -4.10 -0.53 -23.34
N THR A 261 -3.59 -0.08 -24.49
CA THR A 261 -2.59 0.99 -24.60
C THR A 261 -3.19 2.39 -24.48
N ASP A 262 -4.47 2.53 -24.79
CA ASP A 262 -5.22 3.78 -24.72
C ASP A 262 -5.71 4.02 -23.29
N ARG A 263 -6.04 5.27 -22.95
CA ARG A 263 -6.60 5.61 -21.64
C ARG A 263 -7.85 6.47 -21.77
N VAL A 264 -8.84 6.17 -20.93
CA VAL A 264 -10.12 6.88 -20.85
C VAL A 264 -10.21 7.61 -19.52
N TYR A 265 -10.63 8.87 -19.58
CA TYR A 265 -10.72 9.76 -18.45
C TYR A 265 -12.11 10.37 -18.35
N ARG A 266 -12.55 10.66 -17.13
CA ARG A 266 -13.65 11.60 -16.86
C ARG A 266 -13.06 12.89 -16.30
N LEU A 267 -13.24 13.99 -17.03
CA LEU A 267 -12.68 15.29 -16.67
C LEU A 267 -13.62 16.10 -15.78
N GLY A 268 -14.93 15.90 -15.92
CA GLY A 268 -15.95 16.69 -15.23
C GLY A 268 -17.33 16.05 -15.29
N GLY A 269 -18.36 16.89 -15.15
CA GLY A 269 -19.76 16.46 -15.05
C GLY A 269 -20.17 15.49 -16.15
N GLU A 270 -20.10 15.95 -17.40
CA GLU A 270 -20.47 15.21 -18.61
C GLU A 270 -19.33 15.09 -19.64
N GLU A 271 -18.12 15.52 -19.26
CA GLU A 271 -16.94 15.61 -20.10
C GLU A 271 -15.97 14.44 -19.87
N PHE A 272 -15.53 13.84 -20.96
CA PHE A 272 -14.60 12.72 -20.98
C PHE A 272 -13.46 13.00 -21.96
N ALA A 273 -12.34 12.35 -21.74
CA ALA A 273 -11.21 12.37 -22.67
C ALA A 273 -10.73 10.95 -22.96
N VAL A 274 -10.19 10.75 -24.16
CA VAL A 274 -9.50 9.52 -24.54
C VAL A 274 -8.14 9.90 -25.14
N LEU A 275 -7.07 9.33 -24.58
CA LEU A 275 -5.74 9.36 -25.19
C LEU A 275 -5.55 8.10 -26.00
N LEU A 276 -5.54 8.26 -27.33
CA LEU A 276 -5.29 7.20 -28.29
C LEU A 276 -3.81 7.19 -28.61
N ARG A 277 -3.11 6.10 -28.31
CA ARG A 277 -1.65 6.02 -28.44
C ARG A 277 -1.24 5.13 -29.59
N GLN A 278 -0.06 5.41 -30.16
CA GLN A 278 0.56 4.61 -31.21
C GLN A 278 -0.39 4.35 -32.40
N THR A 279 -1.10 5.40 -32.83
CA THR A 279 -2.10 5.32 -33.89
C THR A 279 -1.81 6.30 -35.02
N SER A 280 -2.29 5.98 -36.23
CA SER A 280 -2.27 6.92 -37.35
C SER A 280 -3.44 7.90 -37.27
N PRO A 281 -3.40 9.05 -37.97
CA PRO A 281 -4.55 9.97 -38.03
C PRO A 281 -5.85 9.28 -38.47
N THR A 282 -5.77 8.42 -39.49
CA THR A 282 -6.90 7.64 -39.98
C THR A 282 -7.38 6.60 -38.97
N GLY A 283 -6.46 6.00 -38.20
CA GLY A 283 -6.77 5.08 -37.12
C GLY A 283 -7.51 5.78 -35.97
N ALA A 284 -7.02 6.95 -35.56
CA ALA A 284 -7.64 7.76 -34.51
C ALA A 284 -9.07 8.18 -34.89
N ALA A 285 -9.27 8.68 -36.12
CA ALA A 285 -10.59 9.05 -36.62
C ALA A 285 -11.57 7.87 -36.66
N ARG A 286 -11.12 6.68 -37.07
CA ARG A 286 -11.94 5.46 -37.04
C ARG A 286 -12.34 5.05 -35.64
N VAL A 287 -11.44 5.14 -34.66
CA VAL A 287 -11.76 4.82 -33.26
C VAL A 287 -12.77 5.82 -32.71
N ALA A 288 -12.57 7.12 -32.94
CA ALA A 288 -13.49 8.16 -32.51
C ALA A 288 -14.91 7.97 -33.09
N GLU A 289 -15.02 7.70 -34.39
CA GLU A 289 -16.31 7.48 -35.05
C GLU A 289 -16.98 6.17 -34.58
N ARG A 290 -16.19 5.12 -34.34
CA ARG A 290 -16.70 3.87 -33.75
C ARG A 290 -17.29 4.12 -32.37
N LEU A 291 -16.58 4.83 -31.50
CA LEU A 291 -17.07 5.18 -30.16
C LEU A 291 -18.38 5.98 -30.24
N ARG A 292 -18.44 6.98 -31.13
CA ARG A 292 -19.66 7.78 -31.37
C ARG A 292 -20.85 6.92 -31.80
N SER A 293 -20.65 6.01 -32.76
CA SER A 293 -21.72 5.12 -33.24
C SER A 293 -22.17 4.15 -32.15
N GLN A 294 -21.23 3.53 -31.44
CA GLN A 294 -21.52 2.61 -30.33
C GLN A 294 -22.34 3.30 -29.23
N VAL A 295 -21.99 4.52 -28.85
CA VAL A 295 -22.76 5.29 -27.87
C VAL A 295 -24.17 5.54 -28.36
N ARG A 296 -24.32 6.05 -29.60
CA ARG A 296 -25.64 6.33 -30.19
C ARG A 296 -26.54 5.08 -30.24
N GLU A 297 -25.98 3.93 -30.57
CA GLU A 297 -26.72 2.69 -30.79
C GLU A 297 -27.04 1.95 -29.48
N GLN A 298 -26.12 1.97 -28.50
CA GLN A 298 -26.19 1.08 -27.35
C GLN A 298 -26.55 1.79 -26.05
N LEU A 299 -26.20 3.08 -25.87
CA LEU A 299 -26.29 3.72 -24.56
C LEU A 299 -27.73 3.79 -24.04
N GLY A 300 -28.70 4.13 -24.90
CA GLY A 300 -30.13 4.14 -24.54
C GLY A 300 -30.61 2.77 -24.04
N THR A 301 -30.27 1.70 -24.77
CA THR A 301 -30.60 0.32 -24.38
C THR A 301 -29.95 -0.08 -23.06
N ARG A 302 -28.67 0.25 -22.85
CA ARG A 302 -27.93 -0.09 -21.61
C ARG A 302 -28.48 0.58 -20.37
N VAL A 303 -29.04 1.79 -20.51
CA VAL A 303 -29.66 2.50 -19.37
C VAL A 303 -31.12 2.13 -19.16
N GLY A 304 -31.66 1.19 -19.94
CA GLY A 304 -33.03 0.69 -19.85
C GLY A 304 -34.07 1.56 -20.56
N ARG A 305 -33.63 2.42 -21.50
CA ARG A 305 -34.47 3.35 -22.28
C ARG A 305 -34.11 3.30 -23.77
N PRO A 306 -34.44 2.20 -24.47
CA PRO A 306 -34.13 2.05 -25.90
C PRO A 306 -34.84 3.07 -26.80
N ASP A 307 -35.88 3.72 -26.29
CA ASP A 307 -36.59 4.83 -26.93
C ASP A 307 -35.79 6.14 -26.93
N LEU A 308 -34.82 6.29 -26.01
CA LEU A 308 -33.99 7.49 -25.92
C LEU A 308 -32.71 7.33 -26.73
N THR A 309 -32.53 8.23 -27.71
CA THR A 309 -31.26 8.37 -28.43
C THR A 309 -30.34 9.32 -27.66
N ILE A 310 -29.29 8.77 -27.05
CA ILE A 310 -28.27 9.54 -26.33
C ILE A 310 -27.00 9.57 -27.20
N THR A 311 -26.46 10.75 -27.47
CA THR A 311 -25.32 10.93 -28.38
C THR A 311 -24.19 11.69 -27.69
N ILE A 312 -23.00 11.62 -28.31
CA ILE A 312 -21.84 12.40 -27.92
C ILE A 312 -21.35 13.22 -29.10
N SER A 313 -20.79 14.38 -28.79
CA SER A 313 -19.97 15.17 -29.71
C SER A 313 -18.52 15.13 -29.24
N ALA A 314 -17.56 15.20 -30.17
CA ALA A 314 -16.15 15.18 -29.80
C ALA A 314 -15.27 16.04 -30.72
N GLY A 315 -14.16 16.52 -30.16
CA GLY A 315 -13.03 17.10 -30.88
C GLY A 315 -11.83 16.15 -30.85
N LEU A 316 -11.26 15.85 -32.00
CA LEU A 316 -10.09 14.98 -32.17
C LEU A 316 -8.91 15.77 -32.73
N THR A 317 -7.79 15.77 -32.02
CA THR A 317 -6.57 16.46 -32.43
C THR A 317 -5.34 15.59 -32.16
N PRO A 318 -4.28 15.67 -32.98
CA PRO A 318 -2.97 15.18 -32.57
C PRO A 318 -2.51 15.90 -31.31
N CYS A 319 -1.80 15.19 -30.43
CA CYS A 319 -1.12 15.79 -29.31
C CYS A 319 0.13 16.53 -29.78
N THR A 320 0.44 17.64 -29.12
CA THR A 320 1.68 18.40 -29.34
C THR A 320 2.53 18.40 -28.08
N ALA A 321 3.78 18.83 -28.20
CA ALA A 321 4.68 19.01 -27.05
C ALA A 321 4.15 20.05 -26.03
N ASP A 322 3.19 20.89 -26.42
CA ASP A 322 2.43 21.75 -25.53
C ASP A 322 1.05 21.15 -25.21
N PRO A 323 0.85 20.61 -23.99
CA PRO A 323 -0.43 20.07 -23.53
C PRO A 323 -1.56 21.09 -23.59
N ASP A 324 -1.29 22.36 -23.26
CA ASP A 324 -2.34 23.39 -23.19
C ASP A 324 -2.88 23.72 -24.59
N THR A 325 -2.00 23.80 -25.58
CA THR A 325 -2.39 23.93 -26.99
C THR A 325 -3.20 22.72 -27.47
N THR A 326 -2.83 21.52 -27.06
CA THR A 326 -3.56 20.28 -27.39
C THR A 326 -4.99 20.34 -26.84
N VAL A 327 -5.17 20.66 -25.55
CA VAL A 327 -6.48 20.75 -24.91
C VAL A 327 -7.33 21.84 -25.53
N ARG A 328 -6.77 23.04 -25.75
CA ARG A 328 -7.49 24.16 -26.38
C ARG A 328 -7.97 23.83 -27.79
N THR A 329 -7.16 23.10 -28.57
CA THR A 329 -7.54 22.69 -29.92
C THR A 329 -8.66 21.65 -29.88
N ALA A 330 -8.58 20.67 -28.98
CA ALA A 330 -9.63 19.67 -28.79
C ALA A 330 -10.96 20.30 -28.35
N ASP A 331 -10.92 21.27 -27.44
CA ASP A 331 -12.09 22.01 -26.96
C ASP A 331 -12.75 22.84 -28.07
N HIS A 332 -11.94 23.55 -28.87
CA HIS A 332 -12.44 24.28 -30.04
C HIS A 332 -13.17 23.35 -31.02
N LEU A 333 -12.58 22.20 -31.34
CA LEU A 333 -13.19 21.20 -32.22
C LEU A 333 -14.48 20.62 -31.62
N LEU A 334 -14.49 20.31 -30.32
CA LEU A 334 -15.70 19.85 -29.63
C LEU A 334 -16.83 20.89 -29.70
N TYR A 335 -16.48 22.16 -29.53
CA TYR A 335 -17.41 23.27 -29.66
C TYR A 335 -17.98 23.38 -31.09
N GLU A 336 -17.15 23.25 -32.11
CA GLU A 336 -17.58 23.21 -33.52
C GLU A 336 -18.52 22.03 -33.80
N ALA A 337 -18.20 20.84 -33.26
CA ALA A 337 -19.05 19.67 -33.37
C ALA A 337 -20.44 19.92 -32.77
N LYS A 338 -20.50 20.56 -31.58
CA LYS A 338 -21.77 20.93 -30.93
C LYS A 338 -22.56 21.97 -31.73
N ARG A 339 -21.90 22.98 -32.30
CA ARG A 339 -22.55 24.02 -33.12
C ARG A 339 -23.06 23.50 -34.45
N SER A 340 -22.37 22.55 -35.04
CA SER A 340 -22.70 22.02 -36.36
C SER A 340 -23.87 21.01 -36.34
N GLY A 341 -24.54 20.84 -35.21
CA GLY A 341 -25.70 19.95 -35.07
C GLY A 341 -25.47 18.72 -34.19
N ARG A 342 -24.36 18.66 -33.44
CA ARG A 342 -24.03 17.60 -32.48
C ARG A 342 -23.86 16.22 -33.12
N ASN A 343 -23.68 15.18 -32.29
CA ASN A 343 -23.55 13.78 -32.69
C ASN A 343 -22.51 13.58 -33.80
N ARG A 344 -21.33 14.17 -33.64
CA ARG A 344 -20.26 14.16 -34.63
C ARG A 344 -18.89 14.35 -34.01
N ILE A 345 -17.87 14.00 -34.78
CA ILE A 345 -16.46 14.25 -34.47
C ILE A 345 -15.97 15.38 -35.36
N ALA A 346 -15.38 16.42 -34.77
CA ALA A 346 -14.62 17.42 -35.50
C ALA A 346 -13.12 17.11 -35.36
N THR A 347 -12.37 17.27 -36.44
CA THR A 347 -10.95 16.89 -36.50
C THR A 347 -10.10 18.08 -36.96
N ALA A 348 -8.95 18.32 -36.34
CA ALA A 348 -7.92 19.16 -36.95
C ALA A 348 -7.30 18.37 -38.11
N VAL A 349 -7.36 18.93 -39.32
CA VAL A 349 -6.81 18.33 -40.56
C VAL A 349 -5.30 18.38 -40.55
#